data_AF-A0A1I1NKR1-F1
#
_entry.id   AF-A0A1I1NKR1-F1
#
_cell.length_a   1.000
_cell.length_b   1.000
_cell.length_c   1.000
_cell.angle_alpha   90.00
_cell.angle_beta   90.00
_cell.angle_gamma   90.00
#
_symmetry.space_group_name_H-M   'P 1'
#
loop_
_entity.id
_entity.type
_entity.pdbx_description
1 polymer ?
#
loop_
_entity_poly.entity_id
_entity_poly.type
_entity_poly.pdbx_seq_one_letter_code
_entity_poly.pdbx_strand_id
1 'polypeptide(L)'
;MTYNAREEIVRQFLKEANSFTESGDKRSADAVLQISVGINREIFERLKGESKMCEALRELMADELQEAETTGIQKGERIGIQKGERIGIEKRDRDKISEMLALGRKPEDISAFCNYPLDQVMKIYNDMFANKK
;
A
#
# COMPACT_ATOMS: atom_id res chain seq x y z
N MET A 1 -12.91 25.41 18.11
CA MET A 1 -14.27 25.24 17.56
C MET A 1 -14.12 24.57 16.21
N THR A 2 -14.54 23.31 16.06
CA THR A 2 -14.61 22.65 14.76
C THR A 2 -15.87 23.15 14.06
N TYR A 3 -15.70 24.10 13.13
CA TYR A 3 -16.79 24.60 12.29
C TYR A 3 -17.10 23.56 11.22
N ASN A 4 -17.74 22.46 11.61
CA ASN A 4 -18.25 21.51 10.64
C ASN A 4 -19.48 22.14 9.95
N ALA A 5 -19.52 22.07 8.62
CA ALA A 5 -20.67 22.46 7.83
C ALA A 5 -21.90 21.65 8.25
N ARG A 6 -23.09 22.24 8.19
CA ARG A 6 -24.33 21.49 8.44
C ARG A 6 -24.53 20.47 7.32
N GLU A 7 -24.85 19.23 7.68
CA GLU A 7 -25.05 18.14 6.71
C GLU A 7 -26.08 18.50 5.63
N GLU A 8 -27.15 19.23 5.98
CA GLU A 8 -28.14 19.73 5.03
C GLU A 8 -27.53 20.65 3.95
N ILE A 9 -26.61 21.54 4.34
CA ILE A 9 -25.93 22.45 3.41
C ILE A 9 -25.02 21.65 2.48
N VAL A 10 -24.30 20.65 3.01
CA VAL A 10 -23.45 19.77 2.20
C VAL A 10 -24.29 18.97 1.22
N ARG A 11 -25.46 18.47 1.63
CA ARG A 11 -26.38 17.74 0.76
C ARG A 11 -26.95 18.64 -0.35
N GLN A 12 -27.30 19.87 -0.02
CA GLN A 12 -27.80 20.86 -0.97
C GLN A 12 -26.72 21.22 -2.00
N PHE A 13 -25.51 21.48 -1.54
CA PHE A 13 -24.35 21.77 -2.38
C PHE A 13 -24.04 20.65 -3.36
N LEU A 14 -24.05 19.40 -2.92
CA LEU A 14 -23.81 18.24 -3.79
C LEU A 14 -24.87 18.10 -4.90
N LYS A 15 -26.13 18.41 -4.61
CA LYS A 15 -27.20 18.41 -5.62
C LYS A 15 -27.01 19.53 -6.65
N GLU A 16 -26.64 20.72 -6.18
CA GLU A 16 -26.39 21.88 -7.04
C GLU A 16 -25.13 21.66 -7.90
N ALA A 17 -24.05 21.14 -7.31
CA ALA A 17 -22.82 20.77 -8.00
C ALA A 17 -23.09 19.76 -9.14
N ASN A 18 -23.94 18.76 -8.88
CA ASN A 18 -24.32 17.76 -9.88
C ASN A 18 -25.28 18.31 -10.96
N SER A 19 -25.92 19.45 -10.73
CA SER A 19 -26.80 20.10 -11.72
C SER A 19 -26.04 21.00 -12.70
N PHE A 20 -24.76 21.32 -12.42
CA PHE A 20 -23.95 22.12 -13.33
C PHE A 20 -23.61 21.34 -14.58
N THR A 21 -23.94 21.92 -15.74
CA THR A 21 -23.62 21.35 -17.06
C THR A 21 -22.52 22.13 -17.77
N GLU A 22 -22.26 23.38 -17.38
CA GLU A 22 -21.18 24.21 -17.90
C GLU A 22 -19.82 23.86 -17.28
N SER A 23 -18.78 23.82 -18.12
CA SER A 23 -17.42 23.43 -17.71
C SER A 23 -16.72 24.44 -16.79
N GLY A 24 -17.18 25.70 -16.74
CA GLY A 24 -16.71 26.70 -15.79
C GLY A 24 -17.24 26.43 -14.39
N ASP A 25 -18.56 26.30 -14.27
CA ASP A 25 -19.25 26.09 -12.99
C ASP A 25 -18.88 24.76 -12.33
N LYS A 26 -18.69 23.70 -13.13
CA LYS A 26 -18.17 22.42 -12.63
C LYS A 26 -16.83 22.58 -11.93
N ARG A 27 -15.87 23.27 -12.56
CA ARG A 27 -14.53 23.48 -11.98
C ARG A 27 -14.56 24.31 -10.69
N SER A 28 -15.44 25.30 -10.63
CA SER A 28 -15.64 26.10 -9.42
C SER A 28 -16.28 25.28 -8.29
N ALA A 29 -17.28 24.45 -8.61
CA ALA A 29 -17.90 23.54 -7.66
C ALA A 29 -16.91 22.47 -7.15
N ASP A 30 -16.07 21.92 -8.03
CA ASP A 30 -15.05 20.93 -7.68
C ASP A 30 -14.01 21.49 -6.71
N ALA A 31 -13.53 22.72 -6.96
CA ALA A 31 -12.57 23.38 -6.07
C ALA A 31 -13.15 23.61 -4.67
N VAL A 32 -14.42 24.05 -4.58
CA VAL A 32 -15.12 24.23 -3.31
C VAL A 32 -15.38 22.89 -2.63
N LEU A 33 -15.63 21.83 -3.39
CA LEU A 33 -15.83 20.49 -2.85
C LEU A 33 -14.55 19.91 -2.25
N GLN A 34 -13.41 20.00 -2.95
CA GLN A 34 -12.13 19.51 -2.41
C GLN A 34 -11.79 20.14 -1.06
N ILE A 35 -11.98 21.46 -0.94
CA ILE A 35 -11.77 22.18 0.32
C ILE A 35 -12.78 21.69 1.39
N SER A 36 -14.04 21.52 1.01
CA SER A 36 -15.11 21.10 1.92
C SER A 36 -14.97 19.65 2.40
N VAL A 37 -14.47 18.74 1.57
CA VAL A 37 -14.18 17.34 1.91
C VAL A 37 -13.02 17.26 2.90
N GLY A 38 -11.98 18.08 2.70
CA GLY A 38 -10.84 18.14 3.62
C GLY A 38 -11.23 18.64 5.02
N ILE A 39 -12.17 19.58 5.10
CA ILE A 39 -12.63 20.17 6.38
C ILE A 39 -13.73 19.32 7.05
N ASN A 40 -14.64 18.73 6.27
CA ASN A 40 -15.86 18.07 6.76
C ASN A 40 -15.85 16.55 6.54
N ARG A 41 -14.68 15.92 6.72
CA ARG A 41 -14.45 14.51 6.38
C ARG A 41 -15.49 13.55 6.97
N GLU A 42 -15.85 13.70 8.24
CA GLU A 42 -16.83 12.82 8.91
C GLU A 42 -18.24 12.87 8.30
N ILE A 43 -18.65 14.03 7.78
CA ILE A 43 -19.97 14.22 7.16
C ILE A 43 -19.95 13.59 5.76
N PHE A 44 -18.87 13.82 5.00
CA PHE A 44 -18.69 13.22 3.69
C PHE A 44 -18.58 11.69 3.75
N GLU A 45 -17.86 11.13 4.73
CA GLU A 45 -17.78 9.67 4.92
C GLU A 45 -19.16 9.07 5.24
N ARG A 46 -20.01 9.76 6.00
CA ARG A 46 -21.39 9.34 6.30
C ARG A 46 -22.30 9.41 5.08
N LEU A 47 -22.21 10.48 4.30
CA LEU A 47 -22.97 10.67 3.05
C LEU A 47 -22.54 9.69 1.95
N LYS A 48 -21.27 9.27 1.93
CA LYS A 48 -20.73 8.29 0.98
C LYS A 48 -21.39 6.90 1.11
N GLY A 49 -21.96 6.59 2.29
CA GLY A 49 -22.74 5.38 2.54
C GLY A 49 -24.18 5.44 2.02
N GLU A 50 -24.71 6.60 1.64
CA GLU A 50 -26.06 6.75 1.10
C GLU A 50 -26.09 6.59 -0.43
N SER A 51 -26.63 5.46 -0.88
CA SER A 51 -26.61 4.94 -2.27
C SER A 51 -26.94 5.95 -3.39
N LYS A 52 -27.83 6.94 -3.17
CA LYS A 52 -28.26 7.92 -4.19
C LYS A 52 -27.29 9.08 -4.45
N MET A 53 -26.37 9.38 -3.52
CA MET A 53 -25.32 10.41 -3.69
C MET A 53 -24.01 9.82 -4.24
N CYS A 54 -23.91 8.49 -4.24
CA CYS A 54 -22.68 7.76 -4.45
C CYS A 54 -22.19 7.83 -5.91
N GLU A 55 -23.04 8.10 -6.90
CA GLU A 55 -22.65 8.22 -8.33
C GLU A 55 -22.00 9.58 -8.63
N ALA A 56 -22.62 10.69 -8.23
CA ALA A 56 -22.07 12.03 -8.44
C ALA A 56 -20.73 12.24 -7.70
N LEU A 57 -20.63 11.73 -6.47
CA LEU A 57 -19.37 11.71 -5.72
C LEU A 57 -18.33 10.73 -6.30
N ARG A 58 -18.76 9.66 -6.97
CA ARG A 58 -17.82 8.74 -7.66
C ARG A 58 -17.23 9.37 -8.89
N GLU A 59 -18.05 10.03 -9.70
CA GLU A 59 -17.62 10.67 -10.95
C GLU A 59 -16.68 11.83 -10.65
N LEU A 60 -16.97 12.58 -9.59
CA LEU A 60 -16.22 13.78 -9.21
C LEU A 60 -14.94 13.47 -8.41
N MET A 61 -14.86 12.29 -7.76
CA MET A 61 -13.64 11.76 -7.14
C MET A 61 -12.98 10.63 -7.97
N ALA A 62 -13.43 10.40 -9.21
CA ALA A 62 -12.96 9.29 -10.04
C ALA A 62 -11.46 9.40 -10.32
N ASP A 63 -11.00 10.62 -10.61
CA ASP A 63 -9.60 10.90 -10.91
C ASP A 63 -8.69 10.66 -9.69
N GLU A 64 -9.12 11.09 -8.49
CA GLU A 64 -8.40 10.83 -7.23
C GLU A 64 -8.37 9.34 -6.87
N LEU A 65 -9.47 8.61 -7.14
CA LEU A 65 -9.53 7.17 -6.92
C LEU A 65 -8.62 6.41 -7.90
N GLN A 66 -8.54 6.84 -9.15
CA GLN A 66 -7.70 6.24 -10.17
C GLN A 66 -6.21 6.52 -9.92
N GLU A 67 -5.84 7.72 -9.46
CA GLU A 67 -4.48 8.02 -8.99
C GLU A 67 -4.11 7.21 -7.74
N ALA A 68 -5.03 7.05 -6.79
CA ALA A 68 -4.81 6.23 -5.60
C ALA A 68 -4.63 4.74 -5.96
N GLU A 69 -5.42 4.22 -6.89
CA GLU A 69 -5.33 2.84 -7.38
C GLU A 69 -4.01 2.61 -8.12
N THR A 70 -3.66 3.47 -9.08
CA THR A 70 -2.39 3.35 -9.82
C THR A 70 -1.17 3.46 -8.90
N THR A 71 -1.19 4.39 -7.94
CA THR A 71 -0.14 4.52 -6.92
C THR A 71 -0.09 3.28 -6.02
N GLY A 72 -1.25 2.73 -5.65
CA GLY A 72 -1.37 1.51 -4.85
C GLY A 72 -0.79 0.29 -5.57
N ILE A 73 -1.12 0.11 -6.85
CA ILE A 73 -0.60 -0.97 -7.70
C ILE A 73 0.92 -0.83 -7.84
N GLN A 74 1.43 0.34 -8.20
CA GLN A 74 2.88 0.55 -8.36
C GLN A 74 3.65 0.30 -7.05
N LYS A 75 3.13 0.77 -5.91
CA LYS A 75 3.73 0.49 -4.60
C LYS A 75 3.66 -1.00 -4.27
N GLY A 76 2.51 -1.63 -4.51
CA GLY A 76 2.29 -3.06 -4.26
C GLY A 76 3.23 -3.94 -5.09
N GLU A 77 3.34 -3.66 -6.39
CA GLU A 77 4.25 -4.34 -7.31
C GLU A 77 5.70 -4.15 -6.89
N ARG A 78 6.13 -2.92 -6.61
CA ARG A 78 7.51 -2.64 -6.17
C ARG A 78 7.84 -3.37 -4.86
N ILE A 79 6.94 -3.34 -3.88
CA ILE A 79 7.13 -4.05 -2.60
C ILE A 79 7.14 -5.57 -2.83
N GLY A 80 6.25 -6.07 -3.69
CA GLY A 80 6.14 -7.49 -4.04
C GLY A 80 7.41 -8.01 -4.69
N ILE A 81 7.93 -7.32 -5.71
CA ILE A 81 9.16 -7.67 -6.41
C ILE A 81 10.34 -7.65 -5.44
N GLN A 82 10.54 -6.56 -4.69
CA GLN A 82 11.66 -6.47 -3.74
C GLN A 82 11.62 -7.55 -2.65
N LYS A 83 10.43 -7.85 -2.11
CA LYS A 83 10.27 -8.93 -1.14
C LYS A 83 10.53 -10.30 -1.78
N GLY A 84 10.01 -10.53 -2.98
CA GLY A 84 10.18 -11.77 -3.72
C GLY A 84 11.64 -12.07 -4.04
N GLU A 85 12.36 -11.07 -4.57
CA GLU A 85 13.79 -11.19 -4.86
C GLU A 85 14.60 -11.49 -3.60
N ARG A 86 14.34 -10.76 -2.50
CA ARG A 86 15.05 -10.99 -1.24
C ARG A 86 14.81 -12.39 -0.69
N ILE A 87 13.55 -12.84 -0.65
CA ILE A 87 13.20 -14.20 -0.19
C ILE A 87 13.83 -15.26 -1.10
N GLY A 88 13.84 -15.03 -2.41
CA GLY A 88 14.46 -15.94 -3.38
C GLY A 88 15.97 -16.09 -3.17
N ILE A 89 16.67 -14.97 -2.98
CA ILE A 89 18.12 -14.96 -2.70
C ILE A 89 18.41 -15.65 -1.36
N GLU A 90 17.69 -15.28 -0.29
CA GLU A 90 17.86 -15.89 1.04
C GLU A 90 17.63 -17.40 1.01
N LYS A 91 16.60 -17.85 0.28
CA LYS A 91 16.31 -19.28 0.12
C LYS A 91 17.42 -19.99 -0.65
N ARG A 92 17.85 -19.45 -1.79
CA ARG A 92 18.95 -20.01 -2.60
C ARG A 92 20.23 -20.13 -1.78
N ASP A 93 20.59 -19.07 -1.04
CA ASP A 93 21.80 -19.06 -0.23
C ASP A 93 21.70 -20.03 0.94
N ARG A 94 20.53 -20.13 1.58
CA ARG A 94 20.27 -21.13 2.62
C ARG A 94 20.41 -22.56 2.08
N ASP A 95 19.79 -22.87 0.94
CA ASP A 95 19.82 -24.20 0.34
C ASP A 95 21.27 -24.61 0.01
N LYS A 96 22.04 -23.69 -0.60
CA LYS A 96 23.45 -23.90 -0.91
C LYS A 96 24.32 -24.12 0.34
N ILE A 97 24.14 -23.29 1.38
CA ILE A 97 24.87 -23.45 2.65
C ILE A 97 24.52 -24.81 3.29
N SER A 98 23.24 -25.17 3.28
CA SER A 98 22.74 -26.42 3.88
C SER A 98 23.32 -27.65 3.16
N GLU A 99 23.39 -27.61 1.82
CA GLU A 99 24.02 -28.65 1.01
C GLU A 99 25.52 -28.79 1.34
N MET A 100 26.26 -27.68 1.44
CA MET A 100 27.68 -27.73 1.79
C MET A 100 27.92 -28.26 3.21
N LEU A 101 27.06 -27.90 4.16
CA LEU A 101 27.10 -28.44 5.52
C LEU A 101 26.79 -29.94 5.55
N ALA A 102 25.82 -30.40 4.74
CA ALA A 102 25.49 -31.82 4.60
C ALA A 102 26.65 -32.64 3.98
N LEU A 103 27.44 -32.01 3.10
CA LEU A 103 28.68 -32.58 2.56
C LEU A 103 29.85 -32.56 3.57
N GLY A 104 29.63 -32.10 4.80
CA GLY A 104 30.63 -32.10 5.87
C GLY A 104 31.64 -30.94 5.79
N ARG A 105 31.35 -29.89 5.02
CA ARG A 105 32.16 -28.66 5.02
C ARG A 105 31.97 -27.91 6.33
N LYS A 106 33.04 -27.26 6.80
CA LYS A 106 32.97 -26.42 8.01
C LYS A 106 32.32 -25.07 7.69
N PRO A 107 31.56 -24.47 8.62
CA PRO A 107 30.96 -23.15 8.45
C PRO A 107 31.96 -22.06 8.02
N GLU A 108 33.19 -22.11 8.56
CA GLU A 108 34.26 -21.15 8.26
C GLU A 108 34.73 -21.27 6.81
N ASP A 109 34.87 -22.50 6.30
CA ASP A 109 35.28 -22.77 4.93
C ASP A 109 34.20 -22.35 3.93
N ILE A 110 32.92 -22.54 4.28
CA ILE A 110 31.78 -22.13 3.45
C ILE A 110 31.71 -20.60 3.36
N SER A 111 31.87 -19.91 4.50
CA SER A 111 31.91 -18.45 4.55
C SER A 111 33.03 -17.89 3.68
N ALA A 112 34.24 -18.44 3.79
CA ALA A 112 35.39 -18.01 3.01
C ALA A 112 35.26 -18.33 1.51
N PHE A 113 34.77 -19.53 1.15
CA PHE A 113 34.69 -19.97 -0.24
C PHE A 113 33.53 -19.35 -1.02
N CYS A 114 32.37 -19.20 -0.39
CA CYS A 114 31.18 -18.62 -1.03
C CYS A 114 31.01 -17.12 -0.76
N ASN A 115 31.90 -16.53 0.04
CA ASN A 115 31.83 -15.13 0.48
C ASN A 115 30.50 -14.79 1.17
N TYR A 116 29.98 -15.74 1.98
CA TYR A 116 28.82 -15.51 2.83
C TYR A 116 29.24 -14.95 4.18
N PRO A 117 28.45 -14.07 4.81
CA PRO A 117 28.68 -13.66 6.19
C PRO A 117 28.73 -14.87 7.11
N LEU A 118 29.76 -14.97 7.95
CA LEU A 118 29.94 -16.11 8.85
C LEU A 118 28.72 -16.28 9.78
N ASP A 119 28.13 -15.18 10.24
CA ASP A 119 26.91 -15.18 11.05
C ASP A 119 25.72 -15.85 10.35
N GLN A 120 25.57 -15.64 9.03
CA GLN A 120 24.50 -16.26 8.25
C GLN A 120 24.72 -17.78 8.15
N VAL A 121 25.96 -18.19 7.87
CA VAL A 121 26.32 -19.62 7.77
C VAL A 121 26.14 -20.31 9.13
N MET A 122 26.62 -19.70 10.20
CA MET A 122 26.50 -20.21 11.57
C MET A 122 25.05 -20.30 12.04
N LYS A 123 24.20 -19.35 11.65
CA LYS A 123 22.76 -19.41 11.95
C LYS A 123 22.12 -20.65 11.31
N ILE A 124 22.41 -20.92 10.04
CA ILE A 124 21.88 -22.10 9.33
C ILE A 124 22.44 -23.40 9.92
N TYR A 125 23.74 -23.42 10.25
CA TYR A 125 24.36 -24.53 10.95
C TYR A 125 23.65 -24.82 12.28
N ASN A 126 23.46 -23.80 13.11
CA ASN A 126 22.75 -23.95 14.37
C ASN A 126 21.30 -24.42 14.16
N ASP A 127 20.57 -23.87 13.19
CA ASP A 127 19.20 -24.32 12.87
C ASP A 127 19.14 -25.81 12.45
N MET A 128 20.14 -26.29 11.70
CA MET A 128 20.25 -27.69 11.24
C MET A 128 20.66 -28.67 12.36
N PHE A 129 21.57 -28.26 13.24
CA PHE A 129 22.16 -29.14 14.25
C PHE A 129 21.58 -28.97 15.67
N ALA A 130 20.84 -27.89 15.95
CA ALA A 130 20.13 -27.71 17.23
C ALA A 130 18.87 -28.60 17.34
N ASN A 131 18.29 -29.05 16.23
CA ASN A 131 17.12 -29.94 16.21
C ASN A 131 17.48 -31.44 16.37
N LYS A 132 18.72 -31.77 16.75
CA LYS A 132 19.20 -33.14 17.00
C LYS A 132 19.32 -33.51 18.49
N LYS A 133 18.70 -32.74 19.40
CA LYS A 133 18.62 -33.05 20.84
C LYS A 133 17.23 -33.55 21.24
#